data_AF-A0A7J8QWQ6-F1
#
_entry.id   AF-A0A7J8QWQ6-F1
#
_cell.length_a   1.000
_cell.length_b   1.000
_cell.length_c   1.000
_cell.angle_alpha   90.00
_cell.angle_beta   90.00
_cell.angle_gamma   90.00
#
_symmetry.space_group_name_H-M   'P 1'
#
loop_
_entity.id
_entity.type
_entity.pdbx_description
1 polymer ?
#
loop_
_entity_poly.entity_id
_entity_poly.type
_entity_poly.pdbx_seq_one_letter_code
_entity_poly.pdbx_strand_id
1 'polypeptide(L)'
;MISTVLKSNFQPYGRDFYGGQPTGRFCNGRIPPDFISEAFGLKPAIPAYLDPAYNISDFATGVCFASAGTGYDNATSKVLNVIPLWKELEYYKEYQRKLRSYVGENKANEILREALYLMSLGTNDFLENYYVFPTRKSQFSVRQYQDFLLGLGENFVRELHALGVRKISITGLPPMGCLPLERATNILGQNDCVPEYNNVASGFNRKLEGLVAKLNKELPGMRMVSAPAYDIFYQIITRPSLFGKFLFCCILLRWTTLQSFFELIKSIKTKLSRSRKFSVAFICNSSTLKVLGP
;
A
#
# COMPACT_ATOMS: atom_id res chain seq x y z
N MET A 1 7.98 4.93 20.13
CA MET A 1 7.32 6.06 19.43
C MET A 1 8.22 6.48 18.29
N ILE A 2 7.68 6.67 17.08
CA ILE A 2 8.46 7.11 15.92
C ILE A 2 8.39 8.64 15.86
N SER A 3 9.54 9.31 15.90
CA SER A 3 9.60 10.76 15.79
C SER A 3 9.57 11.16 14.32
N THR A 4 8.39 11.44 13.79
CA THR A 4 8.16 11.85 12.39
C THR A 4 7.13 12.97 12.29
N VAL A 5 7.26 13.81 11.27
CA VAL A 5 6.27 14.83 10.90
C VAL A 5 5.10 14.26 10.09
N LEU A 6 5.24 13.07 9.51
CA LEU A 6 4.16 12.41 8.78
C LEU A 6 3.16 11.80 9.76
N LYS A 7 2.21 12.60 10.23
CA LYS A 7 1.15 12.13 11.14
C LYS A 7 -0.23 12.34 10.51
N SER A 8 -1.17 11.48 10.89
CA SER A 8 -2.60 11.59 10.54
C SER A 8 -3.51 11.18 11.70
N ASN A 9 -3.01 11.34 12.92
CA ASN A 9 -3.73 11.13 14.17
C ASN A 9 -4.38 12.42 14.71
N PHE A 10 -4.67 13.38 13.83
CA PHE A 10 -5.31 14.66 14.14
C PHE A 10 -6.40 15.00 13.12
N GLN A 11 -7.30 15.93 13.44
CA GLN A 11 -8.34 16.36 12.50
C GLN A 11 -7.71 17.09 11.30
N PRO A 12 -8.21 16.90 10.06
CA PRO A 12 -9.52 16.33 9.75
C PRO A 12 -9.53 14.82 9.44
N TYR A 13 -8.41 14.10 9.63
CA TYR A 13 -8.34 12.65 9.39
C TYR A 13 -9.29 11.87 10.29
N GLY A 14 -9.84 10.76 9.79
CA GLY A 14 -10.73 9.88 10.55
C GLY A 14 -12.17 10.39 10.79
N ARG A 15 -12.54 11.57 10.26
CA ARG A 15 -13.90 12.14 10.42
C ARG A 15 -15.03 11.21 9.97
N ASP A 16 -14.82 10.48 8.88
CA ASP A 16 -15.77 9.53 8.30
C ASP A 16 -15.45 8.07 8.72
N PHE A 17 -14.52 7.85 9.66
CA PHE A 17 -14.19 6.53 10.22
C PHE A 17 -15.10 6.19 11.39
N TYR A 18 -15.12 4.92 11.82
CA TYR A 18 -15.94 4.47 12.95
C TYR A 18 -15.63 5.31 14.20
N GLY A 19 -16.65 5.97 14.75
CA GLY A 19 -16.52 6.86 15.90
C GLY A 19 -16.05 8.29 15.58
N GLY A 20 -15.75 8.61 14.31
CA GLY A 20 -15.37 9.95 13.86
C GLY A 20 -14.04 10.46 14.43
N GLN A 21 -13.14 9.55 14.84
CA GLN A 21 -11.86 9.89 15.47
C GLN A 21 -10.68 9.68 14.53
N PRO A 22 -9.63 10.52 14.60
CA PRO A 22 -8.39 10.30 13.87
C PRO A 22 -7.73 8.96 14.25
N THR A 23 -7.40 8.15 13.26
CA THR A 23 -6.82 6.81 13.49
C THR A 23 -5.36 6.68 13.10
N GLY A 24 -4.71 7.72 12.56
CA GLY A 24 -3.42 7.59 11.88
C GLY A 24 -3.52 7.00 10.46
N ARG A 25 -4.71 7.01 9.87
CA ARG A 25 -4.90 6.70 8.45
C ARG A 25 -4.90 8.02 7.69
N PHE A 26 -4.17 8.10 6.58
CA PHE A 26 -4.17 9.28 5.70
C PHE A 26 -5.45 9.34 4.85
N CYS A 27 -6.60 9.34 5.52
CA CYS A 27 -7.94 9.33 4.94
C CYS A 27 -8.97 9.86 5.94
N ASN A 28 -10.11 10.34 5.46
CA ASN A 28 -11.26 10.61 6.34
C ASN A 28 -11.85 9.34 6.95
N GLY A 29 -11.71 8.19 6.27
CA GLY A 29 -12.40 6.97 6.65
C GLY A 29 -11.58 5.75 6.32
N ARG A 30 -12.27 4.71 5.86
CA ARG A 30 -11.66 3.46 5.43
C ARG A 30 -10.74 3.66 4.23
N ILE A 31 -9.69 2.85 4.16
CA ILE A 31 -8.69 2.85 3.07
C ILE A 31 -8.86 1.59 2.20
N PRO A 32 -8.26 1.53 0.99
CA PRO A 32 -8.45 0.39 0.07
C PRO A 32 -8.34 -1.02 0.69
N PRO A 33 -7.36 -1.31 1.58
CA PRO A 33 -7.28 -2.60 2.27
C PRO A 33 -8.53 -2.97 3.07
N ASP A 34 -9.22 -2.00 3.68
CA ASP A 34 -10.41 -2.23 4.50
C ASP A 34 -11.58 -2.70 3.63
N PHE A 35 -11.80 -2.05 2.48
CA PHE A 35 -12.82 -2.43 1.51
C PHE A 35 -12.52 -3.79 0.87
N ILE A 36 -11.25 -4.08 0.61
CA ILE A 36 -10.82 -5.40 0.13
C ILE A 36 -11.12 -6.44 1.21
N SER A 37 -10.72 -6.22 2.46
CA SER A 37 -11.02 -7.10 3.59
C SER A 37 -12.51 -7.43 3.70
N GLU A 38 -13.36 -6.41 3.73
CA GLU A 38 -14.82 -6.54 3.81
C GLU A 38 -15.38 -7.35 2.63
N ALA A 39 -14.91 -7.08 1.42
CA ALA A 39 -15.35 -7.82 0.24
C ALA A 39 -14.96 -9.30 0.27
N PHE A 40 -13.94 -9.69 1.02
CA PHE A 40 -13.57 -11.09 1.26
C PHE A 40 -14.27 -11.70 2.49
N GLY A 41 -15.24 -11.00 3.09
CA GLY A 41 -16.01 -11.47 4.24
C GLY A 41 -15.25 -11.36 5.57
N LEU A 42 -14.21 -10.53 5.63
CA LEU A 42 -13.42 -10.28 6.83
C LEU A 42 -13.80 -8.95 7.48
N LYS A 43 -13.10 -8.60 8.57
CA LYS A 43 -13.34 -7.37 9.33
C LYS A 43 -13.33 -6.14 8.40
N PRO A 44 -14.26 -5.19 8.56
CA PRO A 44 -14.36 -4.02 7.69
C PRO A 44 -13.34 -2.93 8.00
N ALA A 45 -12.46 -3.16 8.98
CA ALA A 45 -11.29 -2.34 9.29
C ALA A 45 -10.15 -3.26 9.74
N ILE A 46 -8.97 -3.04 9.17
CA ILE A 46 -7.79 -3.86 9.47
C ILE A 46 -6.89 -3.14 10.49
N PRO A 47 -6.61 -3.72 11.67
CA PRO A 47 -5.79 -3.07 12.68
C PRO A 47 -4.32 -2.99 12.27
N ALA A 48 -3.65 -1.92 12.70
CA ALA A 48 -2.21 -1.78 12.56
C ALA A 48 -1.49 -2.64 13.61
N TYR A 49 -0.41 -3.32 13.24
CA TYR A 49 0.28 -4.27 14.11
C TYR A 49 0.84 -3.62 15.39
N LEU A 50 1.27 -2.36 15.30
CA LEU A 50 1.84 -1.60 16.42
C LEU A 50 0.79 -0.89 17.27
N ASP A 51 -0.50 -1.12 17.02
CA ASP A 51 -1.58 -0.49 17.76
C ASP A 51 -1.88 -1.26 19.07
N PRO A 52 -1.63 -0.68 20.26
CA PRO A 52 -1.75 -1.36 21.54
C PRO A 52 -3.20 -1.67 21.91
N ALA A 53 -4.17 -1.08 21.20
CA ALA A 53 -5.58 -1.41 21.37
C ALA A 53 -5.95 -2.83 20.86
N TYR A 54 -5.06 -3.47 20.09
CA TYR A 54 -5.29 -4.78 19.48
C TYR A 54 -4.27 -5.81 19.94
N ASN A 55 -4.66 -7.08 19.89
CA ASN A 55 -3.79 -8.20 20.24
C ASN A 55 -3.80 -9.30 19.16
N ILE A 56 -3.14 -10.43 19.43
CA ILE A 56 -2.98 -11.50 18.44
C ILE A 56 -4.32 -12.10 17.97
N SER A 57 -5.36 -12.11 18.81
CA SER A 57 -6.69 -12.57 18.42
C SER A 57 -7.31 -11.67 17.35
N ASP A 58 -7.02 -10.36 17.39
CA ASP A 58 -7.46 -9.42 16.36
C ASP A 58 -6.71 -9.66 15.05
N PHE A 59 -5.38 -9.79 15.17
CA PHE A 59 -4.47 -9.94 14.05
C PHE A 59 -4.59 -11.28 13.31
N ALA A 60 -5.21 -12.30 13.92
CA ALA A 60 -5.43 -13.61 13.29
C ALA A 60 -6.38 -13.56 12.07
N THR A 61 -7.23 -12.53 12.00
CA THR A 61 -8.20 -12.33 10.91
C THR A 61 -7.78 -11.24 9.92
N GLY A 62 -6.87 -10.37 10.33
CA GLY A 62 -6.23 -9.38 9.47
C GLY A 62 -5.35 -8.43 10.26
N VAL A 63 -4.24 -8.03 9.66
CA VAL A 63 -3.21 -7.18 10.29
C VAL A 63 -2.52 -6.34 9.23
N CYS A 64 -2.14 -5.12 9.57
CA CYS A 64 -1.40 -4.18 8.71
C CYS A 64 -0.04 -3.82 9.32
N PHE A 65 1.05 -4.07 8.60
CA PHE A 65 2.41 -3.72 9.02
C PHE A 65 2.93 -2.40 8.45
N ALA A 66 2.10 -1.74 7.65
CA ALA A 66 2.53 -0.66 6.80
C ALA A 66 2.84 0.64 7.55
N SER A 67 3.74 1.41 6.96
CA SER A 67 4.15 2.73 7.39
C SER A 67 4.02 3.73 6.25
N ALA A 68 3.25 4.80 6.47
CA ALA A 68 3.20 5.92 5.53
C ALA A 68 4.59 6.55 5.36
N GLY A 69 4.86 7.07 4.16
CA GLY A 69 6.17 7.60 3.78
C GLY A 69 7.23 6.55 3.46
N THR A 70 6.98 5.26 3.73
CA THR A 70 7.93 4.20 3.38
C THR A 70 7.98 3.98 1.86
N GLY A 71 9.07 3.39 1.41
CA GLY A 71 9.35 3.08 -0.01
C GLY A 71 10.13 1.79 -0.14
N TYR A 72 10.43 1.38 -1.37
CA TYR A 72 11.33 0.25 -1.60
C TYR A 72 12.76 0.59 -1.15
N ASP A 73 13.19 1.82 -1.40
CA ASP A 73 14.51 2.29 -1.01
C ASP A 73 14.53 2.71 0.46
N ASN A 74 15.42 2.11 1.25
CA ASN A 74 15.58 2.46 2.66
C ASN A 74 15.96 3.94 2.86
N ALA A 75 16.58 4.59 1.86
CA ALA A 75 16.84 6.03 1.90
C ALA A 75 15.54 6.85 1.96
N THR A 76 14.48 6.41 1.31
CA THR A 76 13.16 7.08 1.31
C THR A 76 12.61 7.17 2.74
N SER A 77 12.72 6.08 3.52
CA SER A 77 12.23 6.06 4.90
C SER A 77 13.03 6.97 5.85
N LYS A 78 14.29 7.25 5.52
CA LYS A 78 15.14 8.16 6.31
C LYS A 78 14.74 9.62 6.14
N VAL A 79 14.21 10.01 4.98
CA VAL A 79 13.82 11.40 4.69
C VAL A 79 12.89 11.95 5.76
N LEU A 80 11.86 11.18 6.12
CA LEU A 80 10.82 11.59 7.08
C LEU A 80 10.86 10.76 8.37
N ASN A 81 11.95 10.01 8.59
CA ASN A 81 12.17 9.16 9.77
C ASN A 81 10.98 8.23 10.08
N VAL A 82 10.52 7.48 9.07
CA VAL A 82 9.41 6.52 9.16
C VAL A 82 9.91 5.08 9.25
N ILE A 83 9.02 4.11 9.49
CA ILE A 83 9.40 2.69 9.54
C ILE A 83 9.81 2.26 8.12
N PRO A 84 11.03 1.73 7.94
CA PRO A 84 11.47 1.23 6.66
C PRO A 84 10.92 -0.17 6.35
N LEU A 85 10.85 -0.51 5.07
CA LEU A 85 10.30 -1.77 4.58
C LEU A 85 10.92 -3.03 5.23
N TRP A 86 12.23 -3.03 5.49
CA TRP A 86 12.90 -4.14 6.17
C TRP A 86 12.38 -4.34 7.60
N LYS A 87 11.97 -3.26 8.28
CA LYS A 87 11.43 -3.31 9.63
C LYS A 87 9.98 -3.79 9.63
N GLU A 88 9.20 -3.46 8.59
CA GLU A 88 7.88 -4.06 8.37
C GLU A 88 7.98 -5.60 8.24
N LEU A 89 9.02 -6.09 7.56
CA LEU A 89 9.30 -7.52 7.46
C LEU A 89 9.67 -8.16 8.81
N GLU A 90 10.44 -7.47 9.65
CA GLU A 90 10.74 -7.95 11.01
C GLU A 90 9.45 -8.08 11.86
N TYR A 91 8.56 -7.10 11.77
CA TYR A 91 7.25 -7.17 12.43
C TYR A 91 6.39 -8.32 11.89
N TYR A 92 6.44 -8.57 10.58
CA TYR A 92 5.77 -9.73 10.00
C TYR A 92 6.34 -11.06 10.53
N LYS A 93 7.67 -11.20 10.63
CA LYS A 93 8.32 -12.39 11.23
C LYS A 93 7.93 -12.58 12.70
N GLU A 94 7.83 -11.48 13.46
CA GLU A 94 7.35 -11.52 14.84
C GLU A 94 5.88 -11.94 14.93
N TYR A 95 5.03 -11.39 14.07
CA TYR A 95 3.62 -11.79 13.96
C TYR A 95 3.48 -13.28 13.66
N GLN A 96 4.27 -13.84 12.72
CA GLN A 96 4.20 -15.27 12.42
C GLN A 96 4.48 -16.13 13.67
N ARG A 97 5.46 -15.74 14.50
CA ARG A 97 5.74 -16.42 15.79
C ARG A 97 4.56 -16.31 16.75
N LYS A 98 4.03 -15.11 16.95
CA LYS A 98 2.86 -14.87 17.83
C LYS A 98 1.64 -15.65 17.37
N LEU A 99 1.38 -15.69 16.06
CA LEU A 99 0.26 -16.40 15.47
C LEU A 99 0.39 -17.92 15.71
N ARG A 100 1.58 -18.49 15.48
CA ARG A 100 1.86 -19.91 15.76
C ARG A 100 1.63 -20.26 17.22
N SER A 101 2.08 -19.42 18.16
CA SER A 101 1.80 -19.62 19.59
C SER A 101 0.32 -19.53 19.94
N TYR A 102 -0.45 -18.70 19.22
CA TYR A 102 -1.86 -18.47 19.52
C TYR A 102 -2.80 -19.54 18.94
N VAL A 103 -2.62 -19.95 17.67
CA VAL A 103 -3.52 -20.90 16.99
C VAL A 103 -2.90 -22.29 16.73
N GLY A 104 -1.63 -22.48 17.08
CA GLY A 104 -0.85 -23.67 16.76
C GLY A 104 -0.24 -23.64 15.36
N GLU A 105 0.85 -24.40 15.17
CA GLU A 105 1.66 -24.41 13.93
C GLU A 105 0.86 -24.71 12.67
N ASN A 106 0.09 -25.80 12.67
CA ASN A 106 -0.65 -26.24 11.48
C ASN A 106 -1.67 -25.18 11.04
N LYS A 107 -2.39 -24.59 11.99
CA LYS A 107 -3.40 -23.57 11.69
C LYS A 107 -2.77 -22.25 11.27
N ALA A 108 -1.67 -21.84 11.91
CA ALA A 108 -0.94 -20.65 11.52
C ALA A 108 -0.38 -20.77 10.09
N ASN A 109 0.20 -21.91 9.74
CA ASN A 109 0.72 -22.14 8.39
C ASN A 109 -0.40 -22.16 7.32
N GLU A 110 -1.59 -22.68 7.66
CA GLU A 110 -2.78 -22.56 6.79
C GLU A 110 -3.17 -21.08 6.59
N ILE A 111 -3.30 -20.31 7.68
CA ILE A 111 -3.65 -18.88 7.64
C ILE A 111 -2.64 -18.11 6.78
N LEU A 112 -1.34 -18.28 7.03
CA LEU A 112 -0.28 -17.55 6.34
C LEU A 112 -0.20 -17.90 4.85
N ARG A 113 -0.39 -19.18 4.49
CA ARG A 113 -0.40 -19.63 3.09
C ARG A 113 -1.65 -19.15 2.35
N GLU A 114 -2.79 -19.18 3.02
CA GLU A 114 -4.07 -18.75 2.44
C GLU A 114 -4.34 -17.25 2.56
N ALA A 115 -3.46 -16.50 3.22
CA ALA A 115 -3.57 -15.06 3.28
C ALA A 115 -3.37 -14.42 1.90
N LEU A 116 -4.16 -13.37 1.61
CA LEU A 116 -3.88 -12.42 0.55
C LEU A 116 -3.03 -11.27 1.13
N TYR A 117 -1.92 -10.98 0.47
CA TYR A 117 -0.97 -9.95 0.86
C TYR A 117 -1.08 -8.76 -0.08
N LEU A 118 -1.38 -7.59 0.45
CA LEU A 118 -1.36 -6.35 -0.33
C LEU A 118 -0.04 -5.61 -0.12
N MET A 119 0.51 -5.11 -1.21
CA MET A 119 1.69 -4.24 -1.22
C MET A 119 1.39 -2.98 -2.03
N SER A 120 1.70 -1.80 -1.49
CA SER A 120 1.59 -0.51 -2.18
C SER A 120 2.74 0.39 -1.75
N LEU A 121 3.71 0.54 -2.65
CA LEU A 121 5.02 1.15 -2.44
C LEU A 121 5.45 1.86 -3.74
N GLY A 122 6.48 2.70 -3.68
CA GLY A 122 7.10 3.32 -4.85
C GLY A 122 6.80 4.81 -5.03
N THR A 123 5.59 5.28 -4.72
CA THR A 123 5.24 6.70 -4.91
C THR A 123 6.17 7.63 -4.12
N ASN A 124 6.45 7.28 -2.86
CA ASN A 124 7.34 8.05 -2.00
C ASN A 124 8.80 7.99 -2.47
N ASP A 125 9.23 6.88 -3.07
CA ASP A 125 10.60 6.78 -3.61
C ASP A 125 10.83 7.82 -4.72
N PHE A 126 9.81 8.09 -5.54
CA PHE A 126 9.90 9.12 -6.57
C PHE A 126 9.66 10.53 -6.00
N LEU A 127 8.53 10.77 -5.35
CA LEU A 127 8.13 12.11 -4.93
C LEU A 127 8.96 12.59 -3.75
N GLU A 128 8.96 11.85 -2.63
CA GLU A 128 9.59 12.29 -1.38
C GLU A 128 11.11 12.12 -1.36
N ASN A 129 11.68 11.30 -2.25
CA ASN A 129 13.12 11.04 -2.28
C ASN A 129 13.78 11.50 -3.59
N TYR A 130 13.45 10.89 -4.73
CA TYR A 130 14.16 11.15 -6.01
C TYR A 130 14.00 12.59 -6.53
N TYR A 131 12.79 13.15 -6.47
CA TYR A 131 12.49 14.48 -7.01
C TYR A 131 12.72 15.61 -6.02
N VAL A 132 12.44 15.39 -4.73
CA VAL A 132 12.63 16.40 -3.68
C VAL A 132 14.10 16.56 -3.30
N PHE A 133 14.90 15.49 -3.25
CA PHE A 133 16.30 15.55 -2.82
C PHE A 133 17.30 15.23 -3.94
N PRO A 134 18.43 15.95 -4.03
CA PRO A 134 19.40 15.75 -5.11
C PRO A 134 20.16 14.42 -5.01
N THR A 135 20.20 13.77 -3.84
CA THR A 135 21.07 12.62 -3.57
C THR A 135 20.81 11.43 -4.48
N ARG A 136 19.55 11.04 -4.70
CA ARG A 136 19.25 9.92 -5.62
C ARG A 136 19.29 10.35 -7.08
N LYS A 137 18.88 11.58 -7.37
CA LYS A 137 18.95 12.16 -8.72
C LYS A 137 20.38 12.28 -9.25
N SER A 138 21.38 12.49 -8.38
CA SER A 138 22.79 12.53 -8.76
C SER A 138 23.42 11.15 -8.97
N GLN A 139 22.83 10.10 -8.40
CA GLN A 139 23.32 8.72 -8.50
C GLN A 139 22.68 7.94 -9.64
N PHE A 140 21.41 8.24 -9.96
CA PHE A 140 20.62 7.49 -10.91
C PHE A 140 19.87 8.41 -11.87
N SER A 141 19.88 8.06 -13.15
CA SER A 141 18.80 8.48 -14.04
C SER A 141 17.47 7.86 -13.57
N VAL A 142 16.34 8.45 -13.97
CA VAL A 142 15.00 7.94 -13.63
C VAL A 142 14.86 6.46 -14.01
N ARG A 143 15.35 6.08 -15.20
CA ARG A 143 15.29 4.69 -15.68
C ARG A 143 16.09 3.75 -14.77
N GLN A 144 17.31 4.13 -14.39
CA GLN A 144 18.14 3.34 -13.48
C GLN A 144 17.51 3.26 -12.09
N TYR A 145 16.88 4.33 -11.61
CA TYR A 145 16.21 4.32 -10.32
C TYR A 145 14.98 3.40 -10.32
N GLN A 146 14.18 3.39 -11.39
CA GLN A 146 13.11 2.40 -11.56
C GLN A 146 13.65 0.96 -11.49
N ASP A 147 14.74 0.67 -12.19
CA ASP A 147 15.34 -0.68 -12.21
C ASP A 147 15.89 -1.06 -10.82
N PHE A 148 16.49 -0.11 -10.11
CA PHE A 148 16.95 -0.27 -8.73
C PHE A 148 15.79 -0.61 -7.78
N LEU A 149 14.70 0.17 -7.80
CA LEU A 149 13.53 -0.08 -6.97
C LEU A 149 12.88 -1.43 -7.27
N LEU A 150 12.82 -1.84 -8.54
CA LEU A 150 12.31 -3.17 -8.92
C LEU A 150 13.18 -4.31 -8.42
N GLY A 151 14.51 -4.14 -8.42
CA GLY A 151 15.42 -5.10 -7.81
C GLY A 151 15.20 -5.25 -6.31
N LEU A 152 14.98 -4.14 -5.59
CA LEU A 152 14.63 -4.17 -4.17
C LEU A 152 13.26 -4.86 -3.94
N GLY A 153 12.25 -4.53 -4.75
CA GLY A 153 10.94 -5.15 -4.70
C GLY A 153 10.98 -6.65 -5.01
N GLU A 154 11.78 -7.07 -5.98
CA GLU A 154 12.01 -8.48 -6.31
C GLU A 154 12.59 -9.23 -5.11
N ASN A 155 13.65 -8.72 -4.51
CA ASN A 155 14.29 -9.33 -3.33
C ASN A 155 13.30 -9.46 -2.18
N PHE A 156 12.53 -8.41 -1.89
CA PHE A 156 11.53 -8.43 -0.83
C PHE A 156 10.44 -9.49 -1.06
N VAL A 157 9.94 -9.62 -2.30
CA VAL A 157 8.97 -10.68 -2.64
C VAL A 157 9.55 -12.08 -2.45
N ARG A 158 10.83 -12.29 -2.79
CA ARG A 158 11.51 -13.57 -2.55
C ARG A 158 11.63 -13.89 -1.06
N GLU A 159 11.95 -12.90 -0.23
CA GLU A 159 11.96 -13.06 1.23
C GLU A 159 10.56 -13.42 1.77
N LEU A 160 9.52 -12.75 1.30
CA LEU A 160 8.14 -13.11 1.66
C LEU A 160 7.78 -14.53 1.23
N HIS A 161 8.16 -14.93 0.01
CA HIS A 161 7.91 -16.29 -0.48
C HIS A 161 8.62 -17.34 0.37
N ALA A 162 9.88 -17.09 0.78
CA ALA A 162 10.63 -17.94 1.70
C ALA A 162 9.92 -18.06 3.07
N LEU A 163 9.20 -17.03 3.51
CA LEU A 163 8.37 -17.03 4.72
C LEU A 163 6.98 -17.66 4.54
N GLY A 164 6.70 -18.29 3.38
CA GLY A 164 5.45 -19.02 3.14
C GLY A 164 4.35 -18.21 2.42
N VAL A 165 4.63 -16.97 2.01
CA VAL A 165 3.66 -16.15 1.26
C VAL A 165 3.44 -16.71 -0.14
N ARG A 166 2.17 -16.82 -0.56
CA ARG A 166 1.79 -17.38 -1.87
C ARG A 166 0.85 -16.51 -2.70
N LYS A 167 0.18 -15.51 -2.12
CA LYS A 167 -0.80 -14.68 -2.84
C LYS A 167 -0.53 -13.21 -2.59
N ILE A 168 0.02 -12.50 -3.57
CA ILE A 168 0.35 -11.08 -3.42
C ILE A 168 -0.39 -10.25 -4.48
N SER A 169 -1.01 -9.16 -4.06
CA SER A 169 -1.45 -8.08 -4.93
C SER A 169 -0.51 -6.90 -4.72
N ILE A 170 0.34 -6.63 -5.71
CA ILE A 170 1.26 -5.50 -5.70
C ILE A 170 0.63 -4.36 -6.50
N THR A 171 0.56 -3.18 -5.90
CA THR A 171 -0.11 -2.01 -6.47
C THR A 171 0.88 -1.21 -7.27
N GLY A 172 0.57 -0.97 -8.55
CA GLY A 172 1.35 -0.05 -9.37
C GLY A 172 1.23 1.40 -8.89
N LEU A 173 2.11 2.26 -9.38
CA LEU A 173 2.06 3.69 -9.10
C LEU A 173 0.76 4.31 -9.66
N PRO A 174 0.06 5.15 -8.88
CA PRO A 174 -1.06 5.95 -9.38
C PRO A 174 -0.56 7.00 -10.40
N PRO A 175 -1.44 7.78 -11.05
CA PRO A 175 -1.03 8.96 -11.81
C PRO A 175 -0.50 10.02 -10.85
N MET A 176 0.74 9.84 -10.40
CA MET A 176 1.30 10.55 -9.25
C MET A 176 1.50 12.05 -9.53
N GLY A 177 1.65 12.43 -10.80
CA GLY A 177 1.65 13.85 -11.20
C GLY A 177 0.31 14.53 -11.01
N CYS A 178 -0.78 13.78 -10.82
CA CYS A 178 -2.11 14.29 -10.54
C CYS A 178 -2.45 14.34 -9.04
N LEU A 179 -1.51 13.97 -8.15
CA LEU A 179 -1.76 14.07 -6.71
C LEU A 179 -1.98 15.54 -6.31
N PRO A 180 -2.82 15.81 -5.29
CA PRO A 180 -3.17 17.17 -4.93
C PRO A 180 -1.98 18.08 -4.64
N LEU A 181 -0.95 17.57 -3.94
CA LEU A 181 0.26 18.35 -3.66
C LEU A 181 1.01 18.72 -4.94
N GLU A 182 1.26 17.75 -5.82
CA GLU A 182 1.97 17.98 -7.09
C GLU A 182 1.21 18.94 -8.00
N ARG A 183 -0.12 18.88 -8.02
CA ARG A 183 -0.94 19.85 -8.74
C ARG A 183 -0.87 21.23 -8.10
N ALA A 184 -0.98 21.32 -6.78
CA ALA A 184 -0.96 22.60 -6.07
C ALA A 184 0.39 23.32 -6.19
N THR A 185 1.50 22.59 -6.33
CA THR A 185 2.84 23.15 -6.52
C THR A 185 3.19 23.40 -7.99
N ASN A 186 2.44 22.81 -8.94
CA ASN A 186 2.60 23.03 -10.39
C ASN A 186 1.99 24.36 -10.86
N ILE A 187 2.43 25.48 -10.25
CA ILE A 187 1.92 26.83 -10.51
C ILE A 187 2.12 27.22 -11.99
N LEU A 188 3.29 26.91 -12.56
CA LEU A 188 3.59 27.20 -13.97
C LEU A 188 2.76 26.34 -14.93
N GLY A 189 2.41 25.12 -14.54
CA GLY A 189 1.52 24.23 -15.28
C GLY A 189 0.03 24.42 -14.93
N GLN A 190 -0.36 25.59 -14.41
CA GLN A 190 -1.76 25.96 -14.13
C GLN A 190 -2.50 24.98 -13.20
N ASN A 191 -1.80 24.40 -12.24
CA ASN A 191 -2.32 23.38 -11.32
C ASN A 191 -2.87 22.12 -12.02
N ASP A 192 -2.41 21.85 -13.24
CA ASP A 192 -2.68 20.60 -13.95
C ASP A 192 -1.73 19.49 -13.48
N CYS A 193 -2.00 18.26 -13.90
CA CYS A 193 -1.13 17.13 -13.63
C CYS A 193 0.26 17.33 -14.23
N VAL A 194 1.31 16.92 -13.52
CA VAL A 194 2.70 16.93 -14.02
C VAL A 194 2.91 15.75 -14.98
N PRO A 195 3.08 15.96 -16.31
CA PRO A 195 3.14 14.86 -17.28
C PRO A 195 4.38 13.97 -17.10
N GLU A 196 5.51 14.56 -16.70
CA GLU A 196 6.75 13.83 -16.43
C GLU A 196 6.52 12.72 -15.39
N TYR A 197 5.88 13.06 -14.26
CA TYR A 197 5.64 12.11 -13.17
C TYR A 197 4.68 10.99 -13.60
N ASN A 198 3.67 11.31 -14.40
CA ASN A 198 2.75 10.31 -14.95
C ASN A 198 3.44 9.37 -15.96
N ASN A 199 4.39 9.87 -16.74
CA ASN A 199 5.22 9.05 -17.62
C ASN A 199 6.12 8.10 -16.82
N VAL A 200 6.71 8.57 -15.72
CA VAL A 200 7.48 7.71 -14.80
C VAL A 200 6.60 6.63 -14.19
N ALA A 201 5.40 6.97 -13.71
CA ALA A 201 4.45 6.01 -13.16
C ALA A 201 4.08 4.93 -14.19
N SER A 202 3.72 5.33 -15.41
CA SER A 202 3.38 4.41 -16.50
C SER A 202 4.57 3.52 -16.93
N GLY A 203 5.78 4.08 -16.96
CA GLY A 203 7.00 3.32 -17.25
C GLY A 203 7.32 2.28 -16.16
N PHE A 204 7.23 2.68 -14.90
CA PHE A 204 7.46 1.77 -13.77
C PHE A 204 6.42 0.65 -13.73
N ASN A 205 5.13 0.96 -13.94
CA ASN A 205 4.05 -0.02 -13.93
C ASN A 205 4.23 -1.12 -14.98
N ARG A 206 4.65 -0.77 -16.20
CA ARG A 206 4.97 -1.76 -17.25
C ARG A 206 6.10 -2.69 -16.84
N LYS A 207 7.15 -2.16 -16.22
CA LYS A 207 8.27 -2.98 -15.71
C LYS A 207 7.82 -3.85 -14.53
N LEU A 208 6.98 -3.33 -13.64
CA LEU A 208 6.41 -4.07 -12.51
C LEU A 208 5.54 -5.25 -12.99
N GLU A 209 4.76 -5.07 -14.05
CA GLU A 209 4.00 -6.17 -14.68
C GLU A 209 4.94 -7.26 -15.22
N GLY A 210 6.04 -6.88 -15.86
CA GLY A 210 7.10 -7.80 -16.28
C GLY A 210 7.69 -8.58 -15.10
N LEU A 211 7.99 -7.89 -13.99
CA LEU A 211 8.50 -8.52 -12.76
C LEU A 211 7.46 -9.47 -12.14
N VAL A 212 6.18 -9.09 -12.14
CA VAL A 212 5.07 -9.95 -11.69
C VAL A 212 5.00 -11.24 -12.51
N ALA A 213 5.08 -11.14 -13.83
CA ALA A 213 5.08 -12.30 -14.71
C ALA A 213 6.30 -13.20 -14.47
N LYS A 214 7.50 -12.60 -14.33
CA LYS A 214 8.74 -13.31 -13.99
C LYS A 214 8.60 -14.10 -12.68
N LEU A 215 8.18 -13.45 -11.60
CA LEU A 215 8.11 -14.07 -10.28
C LEU A 215 7.04 -15.15 -10.17
N ASN A 216 5.92 -15.03 -10.89
CA ASN A 216 4.94 -16.11 -10.99
C ASN A 216 5.50 -17.36 -11.68
N LYS A 217 6.43 -17.20 -12.63
CA LYS A 217 7.09 -18.33 -13.32
C LYS A 217 8.17 -18.96 -12.46
N GLU A 218 8.95 -18.15 -11.76
CA GLU A 218 10.13 -18.60 -11.03
C GLU A 218 9.84 -19.10 -9.61
N LEU A 219 8.79 -18.60 -8.94
CA LEU A 219 8.49 -18.94 -7.55
C LEU A 219 7.37 -19.99 -7.47
N PRO A 220 7.65 -21.22 -7.01
CA PRO A 220 6.65 -22.28 -6.95
C PRO A 220 5.44 -21.90 -6.11
N GLY A 221 4.24 -22.09 -6.68
CA GLY A 221 2.97 -21.82 -6.03
C GLY A 221 2.66 -20.34 -5.79
N MET A 222 3.50 -19.41 -6.29
CA MET A 222 3.22 -17.98 -6.21
C MET A 222 2.06 -17.61 -7.13
N ARG A 223 1.19 -16.74 -6.63
CA ARG A 223 0.12 -16.09 -7.36
C ARG A 223 0.18 -14.60 -7.08
N MET A 224 0.85 -13.89 -7.98
CA MET A 224 1.08 -12.47 -7.92
C MET A 224 0.26 -11.74 -8.98
N VAL A 225 -0.33 -10.60 -8.60
CA VAL A 225 -1.05 -9.72 -9.53
C VAL A 225 -0.61 -8.28 -9.35
N SER A 226 -0.46 -7.57 -10.46
CA SER A 226 -0.37 -6.11 -10.47
C SER A 226 -1.78 -5.54 -10.40
N ALA A 227 -2.04 -4.70 -9.40
CA ALA A 227 -3.28 -3.93 -9.28
C ALA A 227 -3.17 -2.62 -10.09
N PRO A 228 -4.12 -2.35 -11.02
CA PRO A 228 -4.03 -1.23 -11.97
C PRO A 228 -4.48 0.10 -11.33
N ALA A 229 -3.79 0.53 -10.28
CA ALA A 229 -4.13 1.76 -9.58
C ALA A 229 -4.09 2.98 -10.52
N TYR A 230 -3.13 3.02 -11.45
CA TYR A 230 -3.01 4.12 -12.41
C TYR A 230 -4.33 4.38 -13.14
N ASP A 231 -4.86 3.37 -13.84
CA ASP A 231 -6.05 3.52 -14.67
C ASP A 231 -7.30 3.86 -13.84
N ILE A 232 -7.44 3.23 -12.67
CA ILE A 232 -8.57 3.49 -11.76
C ILE A 232 -8.56 4.95 -11.32
N PHE A 233 -7.44 5.43 -10.79
CA PHE A 233 -7.33 6.81 -10.33
C PHE A 233 -7.42 7.80 -11.49
N TYR A 234 -6.83 7.49 -12.64
CA TYR A 234 -6.89 8.36 -13.81
C TYR A 234 -8.34 8.52 -14.32
N GLN A 235 -9.14 7.45 -14.31
CA GLN A 235 -10.57 7.54 -14.64
C GLN A 235 -11.35 8.38 -13.61
N ILE A 236 -11.06 8.25 -12.32
CA ILE A 236 -11.70 9.10 -11.29
C ILE A 236 -11.39 10.58 -11.55
N ILE A 237 -10.13 10.90 -11.89
CA ILE A 237 -9.68 12.27 -12.14
C ILE A 237 -10.31 12.85 -13.42
N THR A 238 -10.29 12.08 -14.51
CA THR A 238 -10.69 12.56 -15.85
C THR A 238 -12.19 12.40 -16.13
N ARG A 239 -12.87 11.50 -15.42
CA ARG A 239 -14.31 11.20 -15.60
C ARG A 239 -15.02 11.13 -14.25
N PRO A 240 -14.96 12.19 -13.42
CA PRO A 240 -15.50 12.16 -12.06
C PRO A 240 -17.00 11.86 -12.03
N SER A 241 -17.77 12.27 -13.05
CA SER A 241 -19.20 11.99 -13.15
C SER A 241 -19.57 10.51 -13.09
N LEU A 242 -18.68 9.61 -13.53
CA LEU A 242 -18.88 8.15 -13.45
C LEU A 242 -18.76 7.61 -12.01
N PHE A 243 -18.16 8.38 -11.12
CA PHE A 243 -17.84 7.99 -9.75
C PHE A 243 -18.52 8.90 -8.71
N GLY A 244 -19.47 9.74 -9.12
CA GLY A 244 -20.15 10.69 -8.25
C GLY A 244 -19.32 11.95 -7.93
N LYS A 245 -19.79 12.76 -6.96
CA LYS A 245 -19.08 13.99 -6.55
C LYS A 245 -17.83 13.64 -5.71
N PHE A 246 -16.71 13.42 -6.39
CA PHE A 246 -15.39 13.30 -5.75
C PHE A 246 -14.84 14.68 -5.42
N LEU A 247 -14.50 14.90 -4.15
CA LEU A 247 -13.64 16.00 -3.74
C LEU A 247 -12.29 15.40 -3.33
N PHE A 248 -11.29 15.48 -4.23
CA PHE A 248 -9.88 15.37 -3.85
C PHE A 248 -9.53 16.66 -3.09
N CYS A 249 -9.91 16.76 -1.82
CA CYS A 249 -9.45 17.87 -1.00
C CYS A 249 -8.03 17.54 -0.55
N CYS A 250 -7.11 18.51 -0.62
CA CYS A 250 -5.64 18.43 -0.51
C CYS A 250 -5.02 17.58 0.63
N ILE A 251 -5.81 16.99 1.52
CA ILE A 251 -5.33 16.19 2.66
C ILE A 251 -6.21 14.93 2.86
N LEU A 252 -7.36 14.80 2.17
CA LEU A 252 -8.40 13.85 2.57
C LEU A 252 -9.14 13.23 1.38
N LEU A 253 -8.93 11.93 1.19
CA LEU A 253 -9.79 11.12 0.34
C LEU A 253 -11.12 10.87 1.07
N ARG A 254 -12.22 11.35 0.47
CA ARG A 254 -13.59 10.97 0.86
C ARG A 254 -14.11 9.94 -0.15
N TRP A 255 -13.92 8.67 0.18
CA TRP A 255 -14.35 7.53 -0.63
C TRP A 255 -15.83 7.24 -0.44
N THR A 256 -16.72 7.95 -1.14
CA THR A 256 -18.18 7.80 -0.97
C THR A 256 -18.81 6.81 -1.96
N THR A 257 -18.09 6.32 -2.97
CA THR A 257 -18.69 5.45 -3.99
C THR A 257 -17.92 4.16 -4.19
N LEU A 258 -18.65 3.05 -4.04
CA LEU A 258 -18.21 1.66 -4.14
C LEU A 258 -17.57 1.28 -5.49
N GLN A 259 -17.82 2.03 -6.57
CA GLN A 259 -17.53 1.60 -7.95
C GLN A 259 -16.03 1.40 -8.26
N SER A 260 -15.16 2.32 -7.83
CA SER A 260 -13.71 2.22 -8.08
C SER A 260 -13.06 1.06 -7.32
N PHE A 261 -13.58 0.77 -6.12
CA PHE A 261 -13.16 -0.38 -5.33
C PHE A 261 -13.66 -1.68 -5.92
N PHE A 262 -14.87 -1.71 -6.48
CA PHE A 262 -15.40 -2.88 -7.15
C PHE A 262 -14.49 -3.39 -8.27
N GLU A 263 -13.93 -2.53 -9.11
CA GLU A 263 -13.02 -2.97 -10.18
C GLU A 263 -11.68 -3.48 -9.66
N LEU A 264 -11.10 -2.84 -8.64
CA LEU A 264 -9.90 -3.34 -7.96
C LEU A 264 -10.16 -4.70 -7.30
N ILE A 265 -11.25 -4.79 -6.54
CA ILE A 265 -11.69 -6.01 -5.84
C ILE A 265 -11.99 -7.12 -6.86
N LYS A 266 -12.66 -6.81 -7.96
CA LYS A 266 -12.98 -7.75 -9.04
C LYS A 266 -11.70 -8.25 -9.69
N SER A 267 -10.77 -7.38 -10.05
CA SER A 267 -9.45 -7.76 -10.59
C SER A 267 -8.70 -8.71 -9.65
N ILE A 268 -8.67 -8.40 -8.34
CA ILE A 268 -8.04 -9.25 -7.33
C ILE A 268 -8.79 -10.59 -7.17
N LYS A 269 -10.12 -10.56 -7.04
CA LYS A 269 -10.95 -11.77 -6.88
C LYS A 269 -10.85 -12.69 -8.09
N THR A 270 -10.98 -12.18 -9.31
CA THR A 270 -10.94 -13.01 -10.52
C THR A 270 -9.58 -13.68 -10.70
N LYS A 271 -8.49 -13.00 -10.33
CA LYS A 271 -7.12 -13.53 -10.52
C LYS A 271 -6.61 -14.37 -9.35
N LEU A 272 -7.07 -14.13 -8.11
CA LEU A 272 -6.54 -14.79 -6.91
C LEU A 272 -7.55 -15.66 -6.17
N SER A 273 -8.86 -15.55 -6.44
CA SER A 273 -9.90 -16.30 -5.74
C SER A 273 -10.31 -17.59 -6.46
N ARG A 274 -9.89 -18.74 -5.91
CA ARG A 274 -10.47 -20.08 -6.21
C ARG A 274 -10.87 -20.88 -4.96
N SER A 275 -10.66 -20.37 -3.74
CA SER A 275 -10.85 -21.13 -2.49
C SER A 275 -11.85 -20.44 -1.54
N ARG A 276 -12.67 -21.20 -0.83
CA ARG A 276 -13.78 -20.69 0.02
C ARG A 276 -13.36 -20.23 1.43
N LYS A 277 -12.07 -20.23 1.78
CA LYS A 277 -11.59 -19.79 3.11
C LYS A 277 -10.35 -18.90 2.95
N PHE A 278 -10.53 -17.59 3.11
CA PHE A 278 -9.43 -16.63 3.13
C PHE A 278 -9.28 -16.07 4.55
N SER A 279 -8.05 -16.02 5.03
CA SER A 279 -7.60 -14.92 5.89
C SER A 279 -6.98 -13.86 4.97
N VAL A 280 -6.83 -12.60 5.38
CA VAL A 280 -6.11 -11.58 4.59
C VAL A 280 -5.08 -10.94 5.52
N ALA A 281 -3.80 -11.07 5.20
CA ALA A 281 -2.72 -10.51 6.00
C ALA A 281 -2.03 -9.43 5.16
N PHE A 282 -2.07 -8.18 5.59
CA PHE A 282 -1.65 -7.05 4.79
C PHE A 282 -0.24 -6.64 5.19
N ILE A 283 0.72 -6.79 4.27
CA ILE A 283 2.12 -6.50 4.57
C ILE A 283 2.51 -5.06 4.26
N CYS A 284 1.90 -4.37 3.29
CA CYS A 284 2.25 -2.97 3.06
C CYS A 284 1.18 -2.13 2.35
N ASN A 285 0.90 -0.94 2.88
CA ASN A 285 0.18 0.17 2.26
C ASN A 285 0.73 1.51 2.76
N SER A 286 1.25 2.32 1.83
CA SER A 286 1.72 3.70 2.02
C SER A 286 0.73 4.68 2.69
N SER A 287 -0.51 4.27 2.98
CA SER A 287 -1.57 5.13 3.55
C SER A 287 -1.77 4.99 5.07
N THR A 288 -1.01 4.12 5.72
CA THR A 288 -1.23 3.75 7.13
C THR A 288 0.01 4.10 7.94
N LEU A 289 -0.07 5.09 8.81
CA LEU A 289 0.90 5.27 9.88
C LEU A 289 0.14 5.64 11.15
N LYS A 290 -0.11 4.65 12.01
CA LYS A 290 -0.55 4.94 13.36
C LYS A 290 0.67 5.39 14.17
N VAL A 291 0.98 6.68 14.11
CA VAL A 291 1.85 7.30 15.13
C VAL A 291 1.00 7.48 16.37
N LEU A 292 1.32 6.75 17.43
CA LEU A 292 0.67 6.87 18.72
C LEU A 292 1.43 7.84 19.61
N GLY A 293 0.69 8.78 20.20
CA GLY A 293 1.13 9.75 21.21
C GLY A 293 0.33 11.06 21.10
N PRO A 294 0.11 11.78 22.21
CA PRO A 294 -0.65 13.04 22.24
C PRO A 294 -0.09 14.09 21.26
#